data_AF-A0A385MT98-F1
#
_entry.id   AF-A0A385MT98-F1
#
_cell.length_a   1.000
_cell.length_b   1.000
_cell.length_c   1.000
_cell.angle_alpha   90.00
_cell.angle_beta   90.00
_cell.angle_gamma   90.00
#
_symmetry.space_group_name_H-M   'P 1'
#
loop_
_entity.id
_entity.type
_entity.pdbx_description
1 polymer ?
#
loop_
_entity_poly.entity_id
_entity_poly.type
_entity_poly.pdbx_seq_one_letter_code
_entity_poly.pdbx_strand_id
1 'polypeptide(L)'
;MNSWIKKISVVCAGVLCLAGQANAHLVAFGWKDLGNGTIRMYGQHWHGNQSSAYSDNGGVRIGTWDASASTQNTASWQLFNWTGVMNDVGGDTASNDALVASGVLDGWAEDVGNWGNTNGHNDWFFTDPLVLGNGNWGLFTGTSCCVDTMTAAQLFTITGISSVPIGTGPGSATSVPAPATLGMFALSLVALRRFRRS
;
A
#
# COMPACT_ATOMS: atom_id res chain seq x y z
N MET A 1 -37.93 -36.80 32.86
CA MET A 1 -37.52 -35.94 31.72
C MET A 1 -37.24 -36.82 30.51
N ASN A 2 -38.06 -36.72 29.46
CA ASN A 2 -37.99 -37.55 28.27
C ASN A 2 -36.66 -37.34 27.51
N SER A 3 -36.03 -38.44 27.08
CA SER A 3 -34.74 -38.47 26.38
C SER A 3 -34.71 -37.68 25.07
N TRP A 4 -35.87 -37.32 24.54
CA TRP A 4 -36.04 -36.50 23.33
C TRP A 4 -35.70 -35.02 23.55
N ILE A 5 -35.95 -34.48 24.75
CA ILE A 5 -35.63 -33.09 25.09
C ILE A 5 -34.10 -32.89 25.20
N LYS A 6 -33.36 -33.91 25.65
CA LYS A 6 -31.88 -33.86 25.75
C LYS A 6 -31.17 -33.86 24.40
N LYS A 7 -31.79 -34.41 23.35
CA LYS A 7 -31.19 -34.48 22.00
C LYS A 7 -31.35 -33.18 21.21
N ILE A 8 -32.41 -32.42 21.48
CA ILE A 8 -32.67 -31.14 20.80
C ILE A 8 -31.74 -30.02 21.33
N SER A 9 -31.38 -30.04 22.62
CA SER A 9 -30.47 -29.04 23.20
C SER A 9 -29.03 -29.12 22.67
N VAL A 10 -28.58 -30.30 22.22
CA VAL A 10 -27.21 -30.48 21.68
C VAL A 10 -27.11 -30.06 20.21
N VAL A 11 -28.20 -30.17 19.44
CA VAL A 11 -28.23 -29.73 18.04
C VAL A 11 -28.31 -28.20 17.92
N CYS A 12 -28.98 -27.52 18.86
CA CYS A 12 -29.01 -26.05 18.89
C CYS A 12 -27.70 -25.41 19.40
N ALA A 13 -26.88 -26.12 20.17
CA ALA A 13 -25.58 -25.60 20.65
C ALA A 13 -24.44 -25.76 19.63
N GLY A 14 -24.54 -26.72 18.69
CA GLY A 14 -23.50 -26.98 17.70
C GLY A 14 -23.49 -26.04 16.48
N VAL A 15 -24.61 -25.36 16.21
CA VAL A 15 -24.76 -24.44 15.05
C VAL A 15 -24.33 -23.00 15.38
N LEU A 16 -24.05 -22.69 16.64
CA LEU A 16 -23.61 -21.36 17.09
C LEU A 16 -22.09 -21.10 17.02
N CYS A 17 -21.28 -22.10 16.65
CA CYS A 17 -19.82 -22.05 16.80
C CYS A 17 -18.99 -22.06 15.50
N LEU A 18 -19.59 -21.75 14.34
CA LEU A 18 -18.84 -21.65 13.07
C LEU A 18 -18.99 -20.29 12.39
N ALA A 19 -19.25 -19.23 13.15
CA ALA A 19 -18.99 -17.88 12.66
C ALA A 19 -17.47 -17.67 12.66
N GLY A 20 -16.79 -18.13 11.60
CA GLY A 20 -15.44 -17.66 11.33
C GLY A 20 -15.46 -16.14 11.24
N GLN A 21 -14.55 -15.47 11.93
CA GLN A 21 -14.33 -14.05 11.68
C GLN A 21 -13.98 -13.91 10.19
N ALA A 22 -14.85 -13.24 9.43
CA ALA A 22 -14.51 -12.84 8.08
C ALA A 22 -13.39 -11.80 8.22
N ASN A 23 -12.17 -12.22 7.93
CA ASN A 23 -11.04 -11.29 7.88
C ASN A 23 -11.22 -10.45 6.64
N ALA A 24 -11.01 -9.14 6.76
CA ALA A 24 -10.99 -8.31 5.59
C ALA A 24 -9.66 -8.49 4.85
N HIS A 25 -9.72 -8.40 3.54
CA HIS A 25 -8.58 -8.60 2.66
C HIS A 25 -8.41 -7.39 1.75
N LEU A 26 -7.15 -7.09 1.47
CA LEU A 26 -6.82 -6.11 0.45
C LEU A 26 -6.97 -6.81 -0.89
N VAL A 27 -7.79 -6.28 -1.80
CA VAL A 27 -8.06 -6.93 -3.09
C VAL A 27 -7.43 -6.22 -4.27
N ALA A 28 -7.11 -4.92 -4.14
CA ALA A 28 -6.44 -4.14 -5.16
C ALA A 28 -5.71 -2.94 -4.54
N PHE A 29 -4.73 -2.42 -5.26
CA PHE A 29 -4.15 -1.11 -5.02
C PHE A 29 -4.55 -0.14 -6.13
N GLY A 30 -4.75 1.11 -5.77
CA GLY A 30 -4.94 2.23 -6.68
C GLY A 30 -3.95 3.34 -6.37
N TRP A 31 -3.72 4.22 -7.33
CA TRP A 31 -2.87 5.39 -7.12
C TRP A 31 -3.39 6.61 -7.87
N LYS A 32 -3.06 7.78 -7.32
CA LYS A 32 -3.36 9.08 -7.92
C LYS A 32 -2.16 10.02 -7.78
N ASP A 33 -1.69 10.56 -8.89
CA ASP A 33 -0.79 11.69 -8.95
C ASP A 33 -1.55 12.98 -8.59
N LEU A 34 -1.05 13.69 -7.57
CA LEU A 34 -1.65 14.94 -7.10
C LEU A 34 -1.12 16.17 -7.83
N GLY A 35 -0.18 16.00 -8.76
CA GLY A 35 0.36 17.08 -9.60
C GLY A 35 1.32 18.03 -8.89
N ASN A 36 1.60 17.80 -7.61
CA ASN A 36 2.42 18.67 -6.75
C ASN A 36 3.71 17.99 -6.25
N GLY A 37 4.15 16.93 -6.93
CA GLY A 37 5.33 16.13 -6.55
C GLY A 37 5.03 15.04 -5.52
N THR A 38 3.74 14.72 -5.31
CA THR A 38 3.30 13.65 -4.44
C THR A 38 2.19 12.84 -5.09
N ILE A 39 2.00 11.63 -4.58
CA ILE A 39 0.90 10.75 -4.95
C ILE A 39 0.09 10.38 -3.71
N ARG A 40 -1.12 9.87 -3.93
CA ARG A 40 -1.90 9.17 -2.92
C ARG A 40 -2.04 7.71 -3.33
N MET A 41 -1.80 6.81 -2.39
CA MET A 41 -2.05 5.37 -2.56
C MET A 41 -3.41 5.02 -1.98
N TYR A 42 -4.09 4.08 -2.63
CA TYR A 42 -5.38 3.56 -2.25
C TYR A 42 -5.28 2.04 -2.10
N GLY A 43 -5.91 1.48 -1.07
CA GLY A 43 -6.08 0.04 -0.88
C GLY A 43 -7.55 -0.32 -0.91
N GLN A 44 -7.95 -1.16 -1.86
CA GLN A 44 -9.32 -1.64 -1.99
C GLN A 44 -9.57 -2.75 -0.99
N HIS A 45 -10.65 -2.60 -0.25
CA HIS A 45 -11.01 -3.41 0.90
C HIS A 45 -12.30 -4.19 0.64
N TRP A 46 -12.35 -5.38 1.21
CA TRP A 46 -13.59 -6.15 1.29
C TRP A 46 -14.26 -5.89 2.64
N HIS A 47 -15.37 -5.14 2.65
CA HIS A 47 -16.51 -5.12 3.60
C HIS A 47 -17.27 -3.82 3.35
N GLY A 48 -18.59 -3.80 3.60
CA GLY A 48 -19.42 -2.61 3.34
C GLY A 48 -19.04 -1.36 4.16
N ASN A 49 -19.73 -0.26 3.87
CA ASN A 49 -19.30 1.11 4.12
C ASN A 49 -18.47 1.35 5.41
N GLN A 50 -17.31 1.96 5.22
CA GLN A 50 -16.36 2.30 6.27
C GLN A 50 -16.64 3.69 6.87
N SER A 51 -16.55 3.84 8.18
CA SER A 51 -16.70 5.15 8.84
C SER A 51 -15.38 5.87 9.15
N SER A 52 -14.25 5.18 9.00
CA SER A 52 -12.91 5.69 9.32
C SER A 52 -11.83 4.80 8.72
N ALA A 53 -10.63 5.35 8.52
CA ALA A 53 -9.47 4.50 8.25
C ALA A 53 -9.18 3.61 9.46
N TYR A 54 -9.02 2.30 9.23
CA TYR A 54 -8.70 1.35 10.30
C TYR A 54 -7.21 1.41 10.64
N SER A 55 -6.90 1.60 11.92
CA SER A 55 -5.53 1.57 12.44
C SER A 55 -4.97 0.17 12.65
N ASP A 56 -5.85 -0.85 12.66
CA ASP A 56 -5.47 -2.23 12.97
C ASP A 56 -4.55 -2.82 11.91
N ASN A 57 -4.79 -2.50 10.64
CA ASN A 57 -3.79 -2.68 9.60
C ASN A 57 -3.11 -1.34 9.35
N GLY A 58 -1.91 -1.19 9.90
CA GLY A 58 -1.19 0.08 10.03
C GLY A 58 -0.78 0.74 8.72
N GLY A 59 -1.31 0.35 7.57
CA GLY A 59 -1.07 0.96 6.26
C GLY A 59 -0.52 0.01 5.21
N VAL A 60 0.10 0.60 4.19
CA VAL A 60 0.85 -0.10 3.14
C VAL A 60 2.35 0.08 3.36
N ARG A 61 3.09 -1.02 3.36
CA ARG A 61 4.55 -1.01 3.28
C ARG A 61 4.98 -0.97 1.83
N ILE A 62 5.85 -0.02 1.49
CA ILE A 62 6.36 0.20 0.14
C ILE A 62 7.89 0.13 0.17
N GLY A 63 8.47 -0.65 -0.73
CA GLY A 63 9.92 -0.72 -0.89
C GLY A 63 10.34 -1.24 -2.25
N THR A 64 11.66 -1.27 -2.48
CA THR A 64 12.25 -1.86 -3.67
C THR A 64 12.10 -3.38 -3.64
N TRP A 65 11.65 -3.95 -4.75
CA TRP A 65 11.53 -5.40 -4.90
C TRP A 65 12.90 -6.04 -5.18
N ASP A 66 13.28 -7.03 -4.39
CA ASP A 66 14.48 -7.82 -4.61
C ASP A 66 14.15 -9.10 -5.38
N ALA A 67 14.41 -9.10 -6.69
CA ALA A 67 14.14 -10.26 -7.55
C ALA A 67 15.04 -11.48 -7.23
N SER A 68 16.12 -11.31 -6.47
CA SER A 68 17.03 -12.39 -6.09
C SER A 68 16.66 -13.05 -4.76
N ALA A 69 15.81 -12.42 -3.95
CA ALA A 69 15.41 -12.92 -2.65
C ALA A 69 14.27 -13.94 -2.75
N SER A 70 14.38 -15.06 -2.03
CA SER A 70 13.30 -16.03 -1.87
C SER A 70 12.13 -15.49 -1.02
N THR A 71 12.41 -14.52 -0.16
CA THR A 71 11.44 -13.85 0.72
C THR A 71 11.82 -12.36 0.81
N GLN A 72 10.86 -11.48 0.60
CA GLN A 72 11.09 -10.03 0.74
C GLN A 72 11.25 -9.63 2.21
N ASN A 73 12.24 -8.77 2.51
CA ASN A 73 12.40 -8.18 3.84
C ASN A 73 11.45 -6.99 4.04
N THR A 74 10.15 -7.27 4.10
CA THR A 74 9.10 -6.25 4.19
C THR A 74 9.18 -5.40 5.47
N ALA A 75 9.81 -5.91 6.53
CA ALA A 75 10.03 -5.14 7.76
C ALA A 75 10.92 -3.90 7.53
N SER A 76 11.80 -3.93 6.52
CA SER A 76 12.65 -2.80 6.12
C SER A 76 11.95 -1.79 5.21
N TRP A 77 10.78 -2.14 4.66
CA TRP A 77 10.01 -1.26 3.79
C TRP A 77 9.31 -0.16 4.58
N GLN A 78 9.20 1.01 3.96
CA GLN A 78 8.60 2.18 4.60
C GLN A 78 7.09 1.98 4.72
N LEU A 79 6.54 2.19 5.93
CA LEU A 79 5.12 2.10 6.20
C LEU A 79 4.44 3.46 5.95
N PHE A 80 3.35 3.43 5.19
CA PHE A 80 2.46 4.57 4.95
C PHE A 80 1.07 4.23 5.46
N ASN A 81 0.65 4.93 6.51
CA ASN A 81 -0.61 4.64 7.20
C ASN A 81 -1.82 4.99 6.33
N TRP A 82 -2.91 4.25 6.51
CA TRP A 82 -4.23 4.66 6.05
C TRP A 82 -4.73 5.84 6.88
N THR A 83 -5.21 6.88 6.21
CA THR A 83 -5.65 8.13 6.85
C THR A 83 -7.07 8.54 6.50
N GLY A 84 -7.68 7.93 5.47
CA GLY A 84 -9.10 8.10 5.17
C GLY A 84 -9.73 6.98 4.36
N VAL A 85 -11.00 7.19 4.01
CA VAL A 85 -11.87 6.20 3.33
C VAL A 85 -12.61 6.83 2.15
N MET A 86 -12.91 6.02 1.14
CA MET A 86 -13.80 6.31 0.04
C MET A 86 -14.70 5.08 -0.17
N ASN A 87 -15.99 5.22 0.11
CA ASN A 87 -16.94 4.10 0.06
C ASN A 87 -17.73 4.06 -1.24
N ASP A 88 -18.31 2.89 -1.50
CA ASP A 88 -19.30 2.65 -2.54
C ASP A 88 -18.82 2.92 -3.98
N VAL A 89 -17.53 2.71 -4.24
CA VAL A 89 -16.93 2.87 -5.57
C VAL A 89 -15.92 1.77 -5.93
N GLY A 90 -15.94 1.33 -7.18
CA GLY A 90 -15.09 0.22 -7.63
C GLY A 90 -15.64 -1.15 -7.23
N GLY A 91 -14.76 -2.16 -7.26
CA GLY A 91 -14.96 -3.50 -6.72
C GLY A 91 -14.82 -4.59 -7.77
N ASP A 92 -15.19 -4.25 -8.99
CA ASP A 92 -14.93 -5.05 -10.18
C ASP A 92 -14.06 -4.26 -11.18
N THR A 93 -13.55 -4.95 -12.19
CA THR A 93 -12.67 -4.39 -13.23
C THR A 93 -13.33 -3.18 -13.90
N ALA A 94 -14.60 -3.30 -14.27
CA ALA A 94 -15.31 -2.24 -15.00
C ALA A 94 -15.47 -0.97 -14.13
N SER A 95 -15.78 -1.13 -12.85
CA SER A 95 -15.96 -0.02 -11.91
C SER A 95 -14.61 0.62 -11.54
N ASN A 96 -13.55 -0.17 -11.36
CA ASN A 96 -12.21 0.35 -11.14
C ASN A 96 -11.69 1.10 -12.38
N ASP A 97 -11.94 0.59 -13.59
CA ASP A 97 -11.63 1.28 -14.85
C ASP A 97 -12.43 2.58 -15.01
N ALA A 98 -13.68 2.63 -14.52
CA ALA A 98 -14.47 3.85 -14.48
C ALA A 98 -13.87 4.91 -13.53
N LEU A 99 -13.23 4.49 -12.42
CA LEU A 99 -12.48 5.39 -11.54
C LEU A 99 -11.25 5.96 -12.24
N VAL A 100 -10.57 5.18 -13.08
CA VAL A 100 -9.47 5.68 -13.92
C VAL A 100 -10.00 6.65 -14.97
N ALA A 101 -11.05 6.28 -15.71
CA ALA A 101 -11.63 7.10 -16.76
C ALA A 101 -12.19 8.44 -16.26
N SER A 102 -12.71 8.48 -15.03
CA SER A 102 -13.18 9.71 -14.37
C SER A 102 -12.06 10.54 -13.74
N GLY A 103 -10.83 10.02 -13.69
CA GLY A 103 -9.67 10.69 -13.11
C GLY A 103 -9.61 10.64 -11.59
N VAL A 104 -10.45 9.83 -10.94
CA VAL A 104 -10.36 9.56 -9.49
C VAL A 104 -9.07 8.81 -9.17
N LEU A 105 -8.70 7.86 -10.02
CA LEU A 105 -7.42 7.16 -10.01
C LEU A 105 -6.68 7.45 -11.32
N ASP A 106 -5.36 7.33 -11.32
CA ASP A 106 -4.57 7.30 -12.56
C ASP A 106 -4.26 5.86 -12.99
N GLY A 107 -4.37 4.91 -12.07
CA GLY A 107 -4.25 3.48 -12.34
C GLY A 107 -4.58 2.64 -11.11
N TRP A 108 -4.74 1.35 -11.34
CA TRP A 108 -4.98 0.34 -10.32
C TRP A 108 -4.40 -1.01 -10.73
N ALA A 109 -4.21 -1.90 -9.75
CA ALA A 109 -3.71 -3.24 -9.95
C ALA A 109 -4.23 -4.18 -8.86
N GLU A 110 -4.47 -5.43 -9.22
CA GLU A 110 -5.08 -6.46 -8.37
C GLU A 110 -4.07 -7.08 -7.39
N ASP A 111 -4.49 -7.36 -6.16
CA ASP A 111 -3.87 -8.44 -5.38
C ASP A 111 -4.48 -9.76 -5.85
N VAL A 112 -3.77 -10.46 -6.73
CA VAL A 112 -4.25 -11.69 -7.38
C VAL A 112 -4.67 -12.77 -6.36
N GLY A 113 -4.11 -12.76 -5.15
CA GLY A 113 -4.46 -13.72 -4.11
C GLY A 113 -5.86 -13.50 -3.51
N ASN A 114 -6.38 -12.28 -3.60
CA ASN A 114 -7.61 -11.85 -2.94
C ASN A 114 -8.65 -11.28 -3.92
N TRP A 115 -8.28 -11.01 -5.18
CA TRP A 115 -9.16 -10.42 -6.18
C TRP A 115 -10.28 -11.37 -6.59
N GLY A 116 -11.52 -10.95 -6.33
CA GLY A 116 -12.73 -11.69 -6.70
C GLY A 116 -13.52 -11.08 -7.85
N ASN A 117 -13.17 -9.88 -8.32
CA ASN A 117 -13.89 -9.14 -9.35
C ASN A 117 -15.41 -9.00 -9.06
N THR A 118 -15.77 -8.37 -7.93
CA THR A 118 -17.18 -8.23 -7.51
C THR A 118 -17.44 -6.87 -6.87
N ASN A 119 -18.67 -6.37 -7.01
CA ASN A 119 -19.09 -5.11 -6.37
C ASN A 119 -19.13 -5.15 -4.82
N GLY A 120 -18.77 -6.26 -4.19
CA GLY A 120 -18.60 -6.34 -2.74
C GLY A 120 -17.27 -5.76 -2.23
N HIS A 121 -16.36 -5.37 -3.13
CA HIS A 121 -15.07 -4.79 -2.79
C HIS A 121 -15.01 -3.29 -3.14
N ASN A 122 -16.08 -2.56 -2.84
CA ASN A 122 -16.29 -1.21 -3.34
C ASN A 122 -15.85 -0.11 -2.34
N ASP A 123 -15.03 -0.46 -1.35
CA ASP A 123 -14.52 0.51 -0.38
C ASP A 123 -12.99 0.61 -0.48
N TRP A 124 -12.46 1.81 -0.31
CA TRP A 124 -11.03 2.09 -0.43
C TRP A 124 -10.52 2.86 0.78
N PHE A 125 -9.42 2.39 1.37
CA PHE A 125 -8.60 3.19 2.27
C PHE A 125 -7.58 3.98 1.47
N PHE A 126 -7.20 5.15 1.95
CA PHE A 126 -6.14 5.94 1.29
C PHE A 126 -5.14 6.52 2.28
N THR A 127 -3.94 6.82 1.79
CA THR A 127 -2.87 7.45 2.56
C THR A 127 -2.93 8.98 2.52
N ASP A 128 -2.18 9.62 3.41
CA ASP A 128 -1.71 10.98 3.17
C ASP A 128 -0.80 11.03 1.93
N PRO A 129 -0.61 12.22 1.31
CA PRO A 129 0.30 12.38 0.19
C PRO A 129 1.72 11.88 0.51
N LEU A 130 2.28 11.06 -0.39
CA LEU A 130 3.61 10.47 -0.27
C LEU A 130 4.41 10.67 -1.56
N VAL A 131 5.73 10.50 -1.49
CA VAL A 131 6.60 10.61 -2.67
C VAL A 131 6.90 9.21 -3.21
N LEU A 132 6.33 8.92 -4.38
CA LEU A 132 6.55 7.69 -5.14
C LEU A 132 6.34 7.99 -6.62
N GLY A 133 7.21 7.48 -7.49
CA GLY A 133 7.15 7.66 -8.94
C GLY A 133 6.80 6.36 -9.65
N ASN A 134 6.70 6.44 -10.98
CA ASN A 134 6.52 5.27 -11.83
C ASN A 134 7.62 4.22 -11.56
N GLY A 135 7.27 2.95 -11.66
CA GLY A 135 8.23 1.86 -11.50
C GLY A 135 7.63 0.61 -10.90
N ASN A 136 8.51 -0.36 -10.63
CA ASN A 136 8.18 -1.62 -10.00
C ASN A 136 8.46 -1.52 -8.50
N TRP A 137 7.41 -1.66 -7.69
CA TRP A 137 7.47 -1.52 -6.25
C TRP A 137 6.95 -2.77 -5.56
N GLY A 138 7.60 -3.14 -4.47
CA GLY A 138 7.05 -4.12 -3.54
C GLY A 138 6.02 -3.45 -2.65
N LEU A 139 4.81 -4.02 -2.61
CA LEU A 139 3.74 -3.60 -1.70
C LEU A 139 3.36 -4.73 -0.76
N PHE A 140 3.11 -4.39 0.51
CA PHE A 140 2.67 -5.33 1.51
C PHE A 140 1.93 -4.65 2.65
N THR A 141 0.74 -5.12 2.99
CA THR A 141 -0.01 -4.63 4.16
C THR A 141 0.19 -5.51 5.39
N GLY A 142 0.57 -6.78 5.23
CA GLY A 142 0.75 -7.71 6.34
C GLY A 142 -0.13 -8.96 6.20
N THR A 143 0.23 -10.01 6.94
CA THR A 143 -0.49 -11.29 6.98
C THR A 143 -1.25 -11.53 8.29
N SER A 144 -1.09 -10.65 9.29
CA SER A 144 -1.33 -11.02 10.70
C SER A 144 -2.30 -10.12 11.47
N CYS A 145 -3.16 -9.32 10.83
CA CYS A 145 -4.18 -8.56 11.57
C CYS A 145 -5.49 -8.39 10.78
N CYS A 146 -6.52 -7.87 11.43
CA CYS A 146 -7.93 -8.15 11.15
C CYS A 146 -8.48 -7.66 9.79
N VAL A 147 -7.80 -6.71 9.15
CA VAL A 147 -8.30 -5.96 7.99
C VAL A 147 -7.22 -5.87 6.92
N ASP A 148 -7.58 -5.86 5.63
CA ASP A 148 -6.70 -5.64 4.48
C ASP A 148 -5.47 -6.54 4.39
N THR A 149 -5.55 -7.77 4.84
CA THR A 149 -4.39 -8.67 4.80
C THR A 149 -4.06 -9.08 3.37
N MET A 150 -2.77 -9.05 3.04
CA MET A 150 -2.21 -9.68 1.85
C MET A 150 -1.65 -11.04 2.24
N THR A 151 -1.82 -12.03 1.37
CA THR A 151 -1.26 -13.38 1.59
C THR A 151 0.27 -13.40 1.55
N ALA A 152 0.86 -12.53 0.74
CA ALA A 152 2.29 -12.29 0.65
C ALA A 152 2.56 -10.89 0.09
N ALA A 153 3.79 -10.40 0.24
CA ALA A 153 4.23 -9.21 -0.49
C ALA A 153 4.25 -9.50 -1.99
N GLN A 154 3.87 -8.51 -2.80
CA GLN A 154 3.81 -8.65 -4.25
C GLN A 154 4.48 -7.48 -4.96
N LEU A 155 4.86 -7.73 -6.21
CA LEU A 155 5.42 -6.74 -7.11
C LEU A 155 4.30 -6.05 -7.89
N PHE A 156 4.24 -4.73 -7.79
CA PHE A 156 3.29 -3.89 -8.50
C PHE A 156 4.00 -2.95 -9.46
N THR A 157 3.44 -2.80 -10.66
CA THR A 157 3.93 -1.84 -11.66
C THR A 157 3.05 -0.59 -11.61
N ILE A 158 3.61 0.52 -11.16
CA ILE A 158 2.94 1.82 -11.09
C ILE A 158 3.33 2.65 -12.31
N THR A 159 2.33 3.20 -13.00
CA THR A 159 2.51 4.04 -14.21
C THR A 159 1.60 5.27 -14.16
N GLY A 160 1.76 6.20 -15.09
CA GLY A 160 0.90 7.39 -15.21
C GLY A 160 1.25 8.54 -14.26
N ILE A 161 2.23 8.38 -13.36
CA ILE A 161 2.71 9.47 -12.50
C ILE A 161 3.57 10.42 -13.32
N SER A 162 3.22 11.70 -13.28
CA SER A 162 3.88 12.78 -14.03
C SER A 162 4.62 13.76 -13.14
N SER A 163 4.18 13.93 -11.89
CA SER A 163 4.73 14.93 -10.97
C SER A 163 6.00 14.46 -10.24
N VAL A 164 6.32 13.16 -10.31
CA VAL A 164 7.46 12.54 -9.64
C VAL A 164 8.32 11.79 -10.67
N PRO A 165 9.66 11.96 -10.68
CA PRO A 165 10.53 11.22 -11.59
C PRO A 165 10.40 9.70 -11.43
N ILE A 166 10.61 8.96 -12.52
CA ILE A 166 10.63 7.49 -12.52
C ILE A 166 11.61 6.95 -11.49
N GLY A 167 11.20 5.92 -10.74
CA GLY A 167 12.02 5.26 -9.72
C GLY A 167 12.17 6.04 -8.41
N THR A 168 11.55 7.21 -8.25
CA THR A 168 11.56 7.93 -6.97
C THR A 168 10.71 7.19 -5.94
N GLY A 169 11.24 6.97 -4.73
CA GLY A 169 10.50 6.32 -3.66
C GLY A 169 11.38 5.77 -2.53
N PRO A 170 10.81 5.07 -1.55
CA PRO A 170 11.58 4.44 -0.48
C PRO A 170 12.65 3.49 -1.04
N GLY A 171 13.90 3.65 -0.59
CA GLY A 171 15.03 2.82 -1.04
C GLY A 171 15.70 3.23 -2.36
N SER A 172 15.24 4.31 -3.02
CA SER A 172 15.85 4.83 -4.26
C SER A 172 17.07 5.75 -4.06
N ALA A 173 17.46 6.03 -2.81
CA ALA A 173 18.67 6.79 -2.50
C ALA A 173 19.93 5.92 -2.71
N THR A 174 20.41 5.81 -3.94
CA THR A 174 21.67 5.10 -4.26
C THR A 174 22.93 5.97 -4.08
N SER A 175 22.78 7.26 -3.77
CA SER A 175 23.90 8.10 -3.34
C SER A 175 23.39 9.32 -2.60
N VAL A 176 23.71 9.44 -1.30
CA VAL A 176 23.71 10.74 -0.64
C VAL A 176 24.77 11.57 -1.36
N PRO A 177 24.44 12.74 -1.97
CA PRO A 177 25.45 13.61 -2.54
C PRO A 177 26.51 13.88 -1.47
N ALA A 178 27.79 13.70 -1.82
CA ALA A 178 28.88 13.96 -0.88
C ALA A 178 28.66 15.34 -0.24
N PRO A 179 28.70 15.46 1.10
CA PRO A 179 28.32 16.69 1.76
C PRO A 179 29.15 17.84 1.19
N ALA A 180 28.50 18.98 0.93
CA ALA A 180 29.12 20.17 0.35
C ALA A 180 30.35 20.67 1.13
N THR A 181 30.55 20.17 2.36
CA THR A 181 31.76 20.35 3.17
C THR A 181 33.05 19.92 2.45
N LEU A 182 33.02 18.84 1.65
CA LEU A 182 34.20 18.40 0.88
C LEU A 182 34.51 19.36 -0.29
N GLY A 183 33.46 19.86 -0.96
CA GLY A 183 33.60 20.88 -2.00
C GLY A 183 34.13 22.21 -1.44
N MET A 184 33.60 22.63 -0.29
CA MET A 184 34.06 23.82 0.44
C MET A 184 35.50 23.69 0.93
N PHE A 185 35.91 22.50 1.39
CA PHE A 185 37.29 22.21 1.80
C PHE A 185 38.27 22.22 0.60
N ALA A 186 37.87 21.67 -0.55
CA ALA A 186 38.68 21.76 -1.76
C ALA A 186 38.85 23.21 -2.26
N LEU A 187 37.77 23.99 -2.21
CA LEU A 187 37.79 25.42 -2.56
C LEU A 187 38.68 26.24 -1.60
N SER A 188 38.67 25.94 -0.30
CA SER A 188 39.51 26.64 0.67
C SER A 188 41.01 26.32 0.49
N LEU A 189 41.36 25.09 0.12
CA LEU A 189 42.74 24.72 -0.22
C LEU A 189 43.24 25.42 -1.50
N VAL A 190 42.39 25.56 -2.52
CA VAL A 190 42.74 26.30 -3.74
C VAL A 190 42.91 27.79 -3.45
N ALA A 191 42.05 28.38 -2.61
CA ALA A 191 42.17 29.76 -2.17
C ALA A 191 43.49 30.00 -1.42
N LEU A 192 43.83 29.14 -0.44
CA LEU A 192 45.09 29.21 0.32
C LEU A 192 46.33 29.11 -0.56
N ARG A 193 46.32 28.26 -1.60
CA ARG A 193 47.42 28.15 -2.56
C ARG A 193 47.60 29.42 -3.40
N ARG A 194 46.51 30.15 -3.67
CA ARG A 194 46.52 31.40 -4.44
C ARG A 194 47.08 32.56 -3.61
N PHE A 195 46.75 32.63 -2.32
CA PHE A 195 47.31 33.62 -1.38
C PHE A 195 48.78 33.39 -1.03
N ARG A 196 49.32 32.17 -1.23
CA ARG A 196 50.75 31.89 -1.01
C ARG A 196 51.65 32.25 -2.21
N ARG A 197 51.06 32.64 -3.35
CA ARG A 197 51.78 33.02 -4.58
C ARG A 197 51.69 34.51 -4.94
N SER A 198 50.95 35.28 -4.15
CA SER A 198 50.97 36.75 -4.09
C SER A 198 51.91 37.20 -2.98
#